data_AF-A0AAV8YC45-F1
#
_entry.id   AF-A0AAV8YC45-F1
#
_cell.length_a   1.000
_cell.length_b   1.000
_cell.length_c   1.000
_cell.angle_alpha   90.00
_cell.angle_beta   90.00
_cell.angle_gamma   90.00
#
_symmetry.space_group_name_H-M   'P 1'
#
loop_
_entity.id
_entity.type
_entity.pdbx_description
1 polymer ?
#
loop_
_entity_poly.entity_id
_entity_poly.type
_entity_poly.pdbx_seq_one_letter_code
_entity_poly.pdbx_strand_id
1 'polypeptide(L)'
;MSNSTRERAIAIRAQDEELILNTIEDEPHIITRNLSRQTGISQISVHRVIRRNLPHPYHIQKVQELLPEDLAKRVTFCQFILHQDIHFQKKILFTYEACFTRRCITNLHNYRDIKKNVINSGYARER
;
A
#
# COMPACT_ATOMS: atom_id res chain seq x y z
N MET A 1 15.86 -37.57 3.39
CA MET A 1 14.68 -37.70 2.50
C MET A 1 14.34 -36.30 2.02
N SER A 2 14.57 -36.01 0.74
CA SER A 2 14.46 -34.66 0.17
C SER A 2 13.00 -34.20 0.12
N ASN A 3 12.68 -33.12 0.83
CA ASN A 3 11.43 -32.40 0.65
C ASN A 3 11.43 -31.77 -0.75
N SER A 4 10.97 -32.55 -1.72
CA SER A 4 10.58 -32.07 -3.05
C SER A 4 9.33 -31.22 -2.86
N THR A 5 9.54 -29.94 -2.53
CA THR A 5 8.54 -28.90 -2.68
C THR A 5 8.26 -28.83 -4.18
N ARG A 6 7.35 -29.70 -4.65
CA ARG A 6 6.84 -29.66 -6.01
C ARG A 6 6.21 -28.29 -6.19
N GLU A 7 6.95 -27.39 -6.81
CA GLU A 7 6.39 -26.29 -7.59
C GLU A 7 5.46 -26.92 -8.63
N ARG A 8 4.21 -27.18 -8.24
CA ARG A 8 3.14 -27.45 -9.19
C ARG A 8 2.88 -26.11 -9.87
N ALA A 9 3.69 -25.83 -10.89
CA ALA A 9 3.36 -24.91 -11.96
C ALA A 9 2.09 -25.46 -12.61
N ILE A 10 0.94 -25.08 -12.08
CA ILE A 10 -0.31 -25.17 -12.82
C ILE A 10 -0.09 -24.20 -13.97
N ALA A 11 0.07 -24.73 -15.18
CA ALA A 11 0.22 -23.92 -16.38
C ALA A 11 -1.04 -23.07 -16.53
N ILE A 12 -0.93 -21.79 -16.18
CA ILE A 12 -1.93 -20.79 -16.51
C ILE A 12 -1.77 -20.52 -18.00
N ARG A 13 -2.88 -20.46 -18.75
CA ARG A 13 -2.82 -20.19 -20.18
C ARG A 13 -2.27 -18.77 -20.36
N ALA A 14 -1.42 -18.55 -21.36
CA ALA A 14 -0.85 -17.22 -21.62
C ALA A 14 -1.95 -16.15 -21.81
N GLN A 15 -3.07 -16.54 -22.44
CA GLN A 15 -4.25 -15.68 -22.61
C GLN A 15 -4.90 -15.26 -21.29
N ASP A 16 -4.97 -16.18 -20.31
CA ASP A 16 -5.55 -15.90 -18.99
C ASP A 16 -4.62 -14.96 -18.19
N GLU A 17 -3.32 -15.17 -18.32
CA GLU A 17 -2.29 -14.32 -17.71
C GLU A 17 -2.33 -12.89 -18.28
N GLU A 18 -2.39 -12.76 -19.61
CA GLU A 18 -2.52 -11.47 -20.30
C GLU A 18 -3.82 -10.75 -19.92
N LEU A 19 -4.95 -11.46 -19.88
CA LEU A 19 -6.24 -10.89 -19.46
C LEU A 19 -6.17 -10.35 -18.03
N ILE A 20 -5.56 -11.08 -17.09
CA ILE A 20 -5.36 -10.63 -15.72
C ILE A 20 -4.52 -9.36 -15.67
N LEU A 21 -3.40 -9.32 -16.39
CA LEU A 21 -2.47 -8.19 -16.36
C LEU A 21 -3.10 -6.93 -16.97
N ASN A 22 -3.77 -7.04 -18.12
CA ASN A 22 -4.45 -5.93 -18.76
C ASN A 22 -5.56 -5.35 -17.87
N THR A 23 -6.36 -6.21 -17.22
CA THR A 23 -7.43 -5.74 -16.32
C THR A 23 -6.87 -5.00 -15.10
N ILE A 24 -5.68 -5.39 -14.61
CA ILE A 24 -5.01 -4.68 -13.51
C ILE A 24 -4.41 -3.36 -13.98
N GLU A 25 -3.93 -3.27 -15.22
CA GLU A 25 -3.43 -2.03 -15.80
C GLU A 25 -4.56 -1.00 -15.96
N ASP A 26 -5.74 -1.45 -16.40
CA ASP A 26 -6.94 -0.61 -16.51
C ASP A 26 -7.51 -0.21 -15.13
N GLU A 27 -7.54 -1.14 -14.16
CA GLU A 27 -8.05 -0.91 -12.80
C GLU A 27 -7.04 -1.36 -11.71
N PRO A 28 -6.02 -0.54 -11.39
CA PRO A 28 -4.93 -0.93 -10.47
C PRO A 28 -5.38 -1.26 -9.04
N HIS A 29 -6.56 -0.78 -8.63
CA HIS A 29 -7.11 -0.96 -7.29
C HIS A 29 -8.10 -2.13 -7.19
N ILE A 30 -8.25 -2.92 -8.26
CA ILE A 30 -9.19 -4.03 -8.26
C ILE A 30 -8.78 -5.12 -7.26
N ILE A 31 -9.75 -5.57 -6.45
CA ILE A 31 -9.54 -6.63 -5.47
C ILE A 31 -9.47 -7.97 -6.21
N THR A 32 -8.55 -8.86 -5.82
CA THR A 32 -8.34 -10.17 -6.49
C THR A 32 -9.60 -11.02 -6.62
N ARG A 33 -10.53 -10.93 -5.65
CA ARG A 33 -11.86 -11.58 -5.72
C ARG A 33 -12.76 -11.00 -6.81
N ASN A 34 -12.77 -9.67 -6.96
CA ASN A 34 -13.55 -9.02 -8.02
C ASN A 34 -12.94 -9.33 -9.39
N LEU A 35 -11.61 -9.29 -9.49
CA LEU A 35 -10.87 -9.65 -10.70
C LEU A 35 -11.14 -11.10 -11.12
N SER A 36 -11.17 -12.04 -10.17
CA SER A 36 -11.56 -13.44 -10.40
C SER A 36 -12.99 -13.56 -10.92
N ARG A 37 -13.94 -12.78 -10.39
CA ARG A 37 -15.33 -12.78 -10.84
C ARG A 37 -15.49 -12.17 -12.24
N GLN A 38 -14.74 -11.12 -12.57
CA GLN A 38 -14.78 -10.49 -13.90
C GLN A 38 -14.16 -11.36 -14.99
N THR A 39 -13.00 -11.97 -14.69
CA THR A 39 -12.25 -12.78 -15.66
C THR A 39 -12.71 -14.24 -15.74
N GLY A 40 -13.48 -14.71 -14.75
CA GLY A 40 -13.86 -16.13 -14.61
C GLY A 40 -12.71 -17.04 -14.16
N ILE A 41 -11.51 -16.48 -13.92
CA ILE A 41 -10.32 -17.23 -13.52
C ILE A 41 -10.34 -17.45 -12.01
N SER A 42 -9.89 -18.61 -11.54
CA SER A 42 -9.84 -18.90 -10.11
C SER A 42 -9.02 -17.85 -9.34
N GLN A 43 -9.49 -17.44 -8.17
CA GLN A 43 -8.80 -16.46 -7.33
C GLN A 43 -7.35 -16.88 -7.01
N ILE A 44 -7.08 -18.19 -6.91
CA ILE A 44 -5.73 -18.74 -6.66
C ILE A 44 -4.82 -18.47 -7.87
N SER A 45 -5.31 -18.70 -9.09
CA SER A 45 -4.56 -18.43 -10.31
C SER A 45 -4.27 -16.94 -10.47
N VAL A 46 -5.27 -16.09 -10.23
CA VAL A 46 -5.10 -14.62 -10.21
C VAL A 46 -4.01 -14.20 -9.22
N HIS A 47 -4.04 -14.71 -7.99
CA HIS A 47 -3.00 -14.43 -6.99
C HIS A 47 -1.60 -14.87 -7.43
N ARG A 48 -1.48 -16.01 -8.14
CA ARG A 48 -0.19 -16.50 -8.65
C ARG A 48 0.37 -15.59 -9.74
N VAL A 49 -0.47 -15.18 -10.71
CA VAL A 49 -0.07 -14.26 -11.78
C VAL A 49 0.40 -12.93 -11.20
N ILE A 50 -0.35 -12.35 -10.27
CA ILE A 50 0.01 -11.09 -9.60
C ILE A 50 1.35 -11.24 -8.86
N ARG A 51 1.53 -12.30 -8.07
CA ARG A 51 2.78 -12.55 -7.34
C ARG A 51 4.00 -12.69 -8.26
N ARG A 52 3.82 -13.27 -9.45
CA ARG A 52 4.90 -13.53 -10.42
C ARG A 52 5.29 -12.26 -11.18
N ASN A 53 4.32 -11.48 -11.63
CA ASN A 53 4.54 -10.37 -12.56
C ASN A 53 4.54 -8.99 -11.90
N LEU A 54 3.91 -8.85 -10.74
CA LEU A 54 3.77 -7.60 -9.99
C LEU A 54 4.34 -7.77 -8.58
N PRO A 55 5.68 -7.76 -8.41
CA PRO A 55 6.32 -7.99 -7.10
C PRO A 55 6.00 -6.89 -6.07
N HIS A 56 5.54 -5.72 -6.52
CA HIS A 56 5.16 -4.58 -5.68
C HIS A 56 3.78 -4.03 -6.09
N PRO A 57 2.69 -4.80 -5.93
CA PRO A 57 1.39 -4.42 -6.46
C PRO A 57 0.76 -3.20 -5.75
N TYR A 58 1.34 -2.77 -4.63
CA TYR A 58 0.93 -1.58 -3.90
C TYR A 58 1.96 -0.46 -4.09
N HIS A 59 1.63 0.51 -4.94
CA HIS A 59 2.33 1.79 -4.96
C HIS A 59 1.79 2.70 -3.85
N ILE A 60 2.67 3.16 -2.97
CA ILE A 60 2.30 4.09 -1.91
C ILE A 60 2.06 5.45 -2.55
N GLN A 61 0.81 5.87 -2.62
CA GLN A 61 0.49 7.23 -3.00
C GLN A 61 0.56 8.13 -1.75
N LYS A 62 1.47 9.09 -1.77
CA LYS A 62 1.48 10.17 -0.77
C LYS A 62 0.36 11.13 -1.13
N VAL A 63 -0.80 10.99 -0.48
CA VAL A 63 -1.88 11.96 -0.60
C VAL A 63 -1.67 12.99 0.51
N GLN A 64 -1.41 14.23 0.11
CA GLN A 64 -1.46 15.37 1.02
C GLN A 64 -2.55 16.29 0.51
N GLU A 65 -3.61 16.47 1.30
CA GLU A 65 -4.69 17.40 0.98
C GLU A 65 -4.25 18.81 1.37
N LEU A 66 -3.39 19.43 0.54
CA LEU A 66 -3.04 20.83 0.68
C LEU A 66 -4.08 21.67 -0.05
N LEU A 67 -4.83 22.48 0.71
CA LEU A 67 -5.71 23.48 0.14
C LEU A 67 -4.88 24.71 -0.25
N PRO A 68 -5.28 25.48 -1.29
CA PRO A 68 -4.58 26.70 -1.67
C PRO A 68 -4.36 27.69 -0.52
N GLU A 69 -5.31 27.76 0.43
CA GLU A 69 -5.21 28.59 1.63
C GLU A 69 -4.10 28.17 2.60
N ASP A 70 -3.73 26.88 2.59
CA ASP A 70 -2.71 26.35 3.50
C ASP A 70 -1.32 26.88 3.15
N LEU A 71 -1.08 27.26 1.90
CA LEU A 71 0.19 27.87 1.48
C LEU A 71 0.46 29.16 2.25
N ALA A 72 -0.53 30.06 2.31
CA ALA A 72 -0.39 31.32 3.02
C ALA A 72 -0.20 31.08 4.53
N LYS A 73 -1.00 30.20 5.13
CA LYS A 73 -0.88 29.84 6.56
C LYS A 73 0.51 29.27 6.89
N ARG A 74 1.06 28.43 6.01
CA ARG A 74 2.41 27.85 6.16
C ARG A 74 3.50 28.90 6.06
N VAL A 75 3.41 29.84 5.12
CA VAL A 75 4.37 30.95 5.00
C VAL A 75 4.36 31.80 6.26
N THR A 76 3.18 32.18 6.75
CA THR A 76 3.04 32.94 8.00
C THR A 76 3.64 32.19 9.19
N PHE A 77 3.37 30.88 9.31
CA PHE A 77 3.95 30.06 10.36
C PHE A 77 5.49 30.02 10.28
N CYS A 78 6.05 29.78 9.09
CA CYS A 78 7.50 29.78 8.89
C CYS A 78 8.13 31.13 9.25
N GLN A 79 7.52 32.23 8.81
CA GLN A 79 7.97 33.57 9.19
C GLN A 79 7.89 33.78 10.70
N PHE A 80 6.79 33.39 11.34
CA PHE A 80 6.66 33.48 12.80
C PHE A 80 7.82 32.76 13.52
N ILE A 81 8.14 31.52 13.11
CA ILE A 81 9.24 30.72 13.68
C ILE A 81 10.61 31.39 13.45
N LEU A 82 10.85 31.96 12.26
CA LEU A 82 12.11 32.62 11.93
C LEU A 82 12.37 33.88 12.77
N HIS A 83 11.32 34.54 13.26
CA HIS A 83 11.44 35.69 14.16
C HIS A 83 11.55 35.31 15.64
N GLN A 84 11.55 34.02 15.98
CA GLN A 84 11.77 33.57 17.35
C GLN A 84 13.25 33.42 17.68
N ASP A 85 13.54 33.30 18.96
CA ASP A 85 14.87 32.98 19.48
C ASP A 85 15.42 31.67 18.90
N ILE A 86 16.74 31.58 18.76
CA ILE A 86 17.47 30.45 18.17
C ILE A 86 17.20 29.12 18.89
N HIS A 87 16.76 29.17 20.15
CA HIS A 87 16.40 28.00 20.96
C HIS A 87 14.90 27.71 21.01
N PHE A 88 14.06 28.50 20.34
CA PHE A 88 12.60 28.35 20.37
C PHE A 88 12.15 26.95 19.91
N GLN A 89 12.84 26.36 18.95
CA GLN A 89 12.55 25.02 18.44
C GLN A 89 12.56 23.95 19.54
N LYS A 90 13.38 24.10 20.58
CA LYS A 90 13.46 23.16 21.72
C LYS A 90 12.23 23.23 22.64
N LYS A 91 11.43 24.30 22.52
CA LYS A 91 10.20 24.51 23.29
C LYS A 91 8.96 23.97 22.57
N ILE A 92 9.10 23.55 21.30
CA ILE A 92 7.99 23.03 20.51
C ILE A 92 7.90 21.52 20.70
N LEU A 93 6.74 21.05 21.15
CA LEU A 93 6.40 19.63 21.15
C LEU A 93 5.33 19.39 20.08
N PHE A 94 5.69 18.67 19.02
CA PHE A 94 4.72 18.22 18.02
C PHE A 94 4.09 16.91 18.48
N THR A 95 2.76 16.88 18.52
CA THR A 95 1.98 15.66 18.69
C THR A 95 1.27 15.35 17.38
N TYR A 96 0.99 14.07 17.14
CA TYR A 96 0.18 13.64 16.01
C TYR A 96 -0.80 12.57 16.47
N GLU A 97 -1.97 12.54 15.85
CA GLU A 97 -2.93 11.46 16.05
C GLU A 97 -2.74 10.39 14.96
N ALA A 98 -2.51 9.16 15.41
CA ALA A 98 -2.43 8.00 14.53
C ALA A 98 -3.85 7.45 14.31
N CYS A 99 -4.43 7.66 13.12
CA CYS A 99 -5.68 7.00 12.76
C CYS A 99 -5.37 5.65 12.07
N PHE A 100 -5.95 4.57 12.58
CA PHE A 100 -5.90 3.25 11.94
C PHE A 100 -7.26 2.97 11.29
N THR A 101 -7.34 3.12 9.97
CA THR A 101 -8.57 2.84 9.23
C THR A 101 -8.53 1.45 8.61
N ARG A 102 -9.68 0.78 8.55
CA ARG A 102 -9.83 -0.51 7.83
C ARG A 102 -9.64 -0.37 6.31
N ARG A 103 -9.63 0.86 5.79
CA ARG A 103 -9.44 1.17 4.35
C ARG A 103 -7.96 1.24 3.94
N CYS A 104 -7.04 0.88 4.84
CA CYS A 104 -5.59 0.97 4.60
C CYS A 104 -5.10 2.38 4.27
N ILE A 105 -5.86 3.42 4.64
CA ILE A 105 -5.36 4.79 4.65
C ILE A 105 -4.49 4.88 5.89
N THR A 106 -3.18 4.94 5.68
CA THR A 106 -2.18 4.95 6.74
C THR A 106 -1.39 6.24 6.61
N ASN A 107 -1.19 6.93 7.72
CA ASN A 107 -0.25 8.03 7.76
C ASN A 107 1.14 7.49 7.37
N LEU A 108 1.89 8.23 6.55
CA LEU A 108 3.22 7.82 6.07
C LEU A 108 4.15 7.37 7.20
N HIS A 109 4.00 7.99 8.37
CA HIS A 109 4.74 7.63 9.59
C HIS A 109 4.42 6.22 10.10
N ASN A 110 3.15 5.80 10.04
CA ASN A 110 2.67 4.48 10.48
C ASN A 110 2.96 3.38 9.45
N TYR A 111 3.26 3.75 8.21
CA TYR A 111 3.53 2.80 7.14
C TYR A 111 4.72 1.88 7.43
N ARG A 112 5.74 2.41 8.13
CA ARG A 112 6.95 1.66 8.50
C ARG A 112 6.63 0.44 9.38
N ASP A 113 5.67 0.59 10.30
CA ASP A 113 5.31 -0.46 11.25
C ASP A 113 4.36 -1.49 10.60
N ILE A 114 3.48 -1.03 9.71
CA ILE A 114 2.55 -1.90 8.98
C ILE A 114 3.30 -2.79 7.99
N LYS A 115 4.35 -2.31 7.31
CA LYS A 115 5.17 -3.16 6.42
C LYS A 115 5.71 -4.39 7.15
N LYS A 116 6.16 -4.25 8.40
CA LYS A 116 6.70 -5.38 9.17
C LYS A 116 5.62 -6.41 9.50
N ASN A 117 4.41 -5.95 9.79
CA ASN A 117 3.29 -6.84 10.15
C ASN A 117 2.61 -7.47 8.94
N VAL A 118 2.50 -6.80 7.80
CA VAL A 118 1.90 -7.37 6.57
C VAL A 118 2.82 -8.42 5.92
N ILE A 119 4.15 -8.24 6.02
CA ILE A 119 5.12 -9.26 5.56
C ILE A 119 5.02 -10.53 6.44
N ASN A 120 4.65 -10.38 7.72
CA ASN A 120 4.50 -11.50 8.66
C ASN A 120 3.07 -12.08 8.74
N SER A 121 2.02 -11.34 8.36
CA SER A 121 0.62 -11.79 8.48
C SER A 121 0.12 -12.60 7.29
N GLY A 122 0.98 -12.91 6.31
CA GLY A 122 0.68 -13.85 5.23
C GLY A 122 0.45 -15.30 5.68
N TYR A 123 0.64 -15.60 6.98
CA TYR A 123 0.52 -16.93 7.57
C TYR A 123 -0.22 -16.98 8.93
N ALA A 124 -1.21 -16.13 9.15
CA ALA A 124 -2.15 -16.33 10.26
C ALA A 124 -3.54 -16.64 9.74
N ARG A 125 -3.71 -17.88 9.24
CA ARG A 125 -4.99 -18.58 9.35
C ARG A 125 -5.13 -18.95 10.81
N GLU A 126 -6.04 -18.30 11.52
CA GLU A 126 -6.63 -18.88 12.73
C GLU A 126 -8.13 -19.02 12.54
N ARG A 127 -8.66 -19.99 13.28
CA ARG A 127 -9.82 -20.84 12.97
C ARG A 127 -11.15 -20.15 13.13
#